data_AF-A0A497ICX6-F1
#
_entry.id   AF-A0A497ICX6-F1
#
_cell.length_a   1.000
_cell.length_b   1.000
_cell.length_c   1.000
_cell.angle_alpha   90.00
_cell.angle_beta   90.00
_cell.angle_gamma   90.00
#
_symmetry.space_group_name_H-M   'P 1'
#
loop_
_entity.id
_entity.type
_entity.pdbx_description
1 polymer ?
#
loop_
_entity_poly.entity_id
_entity_poly.type
_entity_poly.pdbx_seq_one_letter_code
_entity_poly.pdbx_strand_id
1 'polypeptide(L)'
;MEELYRSKEIVEREKRNTLAQLSALERLENEPAPDLEKTRRHEHRLELMEKLLKIRLDYARSLEFMPLAELLKKMRNEELGVFSFPPISREDAEALSDFLRRSELEAKSASQLLDMTALSPEKLSHLNVDSSGFKREIISRRLFLTQIASLHSTSFLAFNSASSPAVAHLAENSEEARKLAAKLTELERTEEEDTREWERKKRIDSKKAELANIEKTALINSLHELQHLEAILDGKHELVAPQPKAEKDKGAFSSLLNTLKSFIEK
;
A
#
# COMPACT_ATOMS: atom_id res chain seq x y z
N MET A 1 -21.94 47.74 -3.68
CA MET A 1 -21.00 47.33 -4.75
C MET A 1 -20.26 46.04 -4.38
N GLU A 2 -19.52 45.98 -3.28
CA GLU A 2 -18.76 44.76 -2.88
C GLU A 2 -19.62 43.49 -2.72
N GLU A 3 -20.84 43.60 -2.19
CA GLU A 3 -21.73 42.45 -1.98
C GLU A 3 -22.30 41.86 -3.30
N LEU A 4 -22.49 42.71 -4.31
CA LEU A 4 -22.93 42.28 -5.65
C LEU A 4 -21.79 41.56 -6.37
N TYR A 5 -20.55 42.02 -6.20
CA TYR A 5 -19.36 41.29 -6.68
C TYR A 5 -19.21 39.93 -6.01
N ARG A 6 -19.39 39.84 -4.68
CA ARG A 6 -19.36 38.56 -3.94
C ARG A 6 -20.45 37.59 -4.41
N SER A 7 -21.65 38.09 -4.65
CA SER A 7 -22.78 37.27 -5.13
C SER A 7 -22.53 36.73 -6.54
N LYS A 8 -21.97 37.55 -7.44
CA LYS A 8 -21.54 37.10 -8.77
C LYS A 8 -20.45 36.04 -8.71
N GLU A 9 -19.47 36.20 -7.80
CA GLU A 9 -18.39 35.24 -7.63
C GLU A 9 -18.90 33.87 -7.13
N ILE A 10 -19.88 33.87 -6.20
CA ILE A 10 -20.52 32.63 -5.73
C ILE A 10 -21.25 31.92 -6.88
N VAL A 11 -22.06 32.64 -7.65
CA VAL A 11 -22.81 32.06 -8.79
C VAL A 11 -21.85 31.48 -9.84
N GLU A 12 -20.78 32.19 -10.18
CA GLU A 12 -19.76 31.71 -11.11
C GLU A 12 -19.06 30.45 -10.59
N ARG A 13 -18.75 30.39 -9.30
CA ARG A 13 -18.13 29.21 -8.68
C ARG A 13 -19.06 27.99 -8.74
N GLU A 14 -20.32 28.16 -8.35
CA GLU A 14 -21.32 27.08 -8.36
C GLU A 14 -21.63 26.59 -9.79
N LYS A 15 -21.65 27.51 -10.76
CA LYS A 15 -21.81 27.17 -12.18
C LYS A 15 -20.65 26.33 -12.69
N ARG A 16 -19.40 26.69 -12.36
CA ARG A 16 -18.21 25.90 -12.70
C ARG A 16 -18.25 24.52 -12.06
N ASN A 17 -18.65 24.43 -10.79
CA ASN A 17 -18.79 23.15 -10.09
C ASN A 17 -19.85 22.26 -10.77
N THR A 18 -21.03 22.80 -11.05
CA THR A 18 -22.14 22.09 -11.71
C THR A 18 -21.74 21.60 -13.11
N LEU A 19 -21.09 22.45 -13.91
CA LEU A 19 -20.57 22.09 -15.24
C LEU A 19 -19.51 21.00 -15.16
N ALA A 20 -18.61 21.05 -14.16
CA ALA A 20 -17.60 20.02 -13.97
C ALA A 20 -18.24 18.65 -13.63
N GLN A 21 -19.26 18.64 -12.77
CA GLN A 21 -20.01 17.43 -12.43
C GLN A 21 -20.78 16.86 -13.62
N LEU A 22 -21.45 17.71 -14.41
CA LEU A 22 -22.12 17.29 -15.65
C LEU A 22 -21.13 16.69 -16.65
N SER A 23 -20.00 17.35 -16.88
CA SER A 23 -18.95 16.83 -17.77
C SER A 23 -18.38 15.51 -17.26
N ALA A 24 -18.25 15.33 -15.93
CA ALA A 24 -17.80 14.07 -15.35
C ALA A 24 -18.82 12.94 -15.56
N LEU A 25 -20.12 13.20 -15.36
CA LEU A 25 -21.19 12.22 -15.64
C LEU A 25 -21.21 11.83 -17.12
N GLU A 26 -21.17 12.80 -18.04
CA GLU A 26 -21.15 12.53 -19.48
C GLU A 26 -19.92 11.73 -19.90
N ARG A 27 -18.75 12.02 -19.32
CA ARG A 27 -17.54 11.22 -19.57
C ARG A 27 -17.72 9.79 -19.08
N LEU A 28 -18.31 9.57 -17.91
CA LEU A 28 -18.54 8.21 -17.38
C LEU A 28 -19.58 7.43 -18.20
N GLU A 29 -20.63 8.10 -18.71
CA GLU A 29 -21.64 7.49 -19.58
C GLU A 29 -21.04 7.04 -20.93
N ASN A 30 -20.07 7.81 -21.44
CA ASN A 30 -19.43 7.54 -22.74
C ASN A 30 -18.13 6.73 -22.65
N GLU A 31 -17.58 6.51 -21.45
CA GLU A 31 -16.36 5.71 -21.26
C GLU A 31 -16.68 4.21 -21.39
N PRO A 32 -15.92 3.43 -22.19
CA PRO A 32 -16.22 2.01 -22.37
C PRO A 32 -16.12 1.25 -21.05
N ALA A 33 -16.92 0.20 -20.89
CA ALA A 33 -16.86 -0.64 -19.69
C ALA A 33 -15.43 -1.18 -19.48
N PRO A 34 -14.96 -1.28 -18.21
CA PRO A 34 -13.67 -1.89 -17.92
C PRO A 34 -13.63 -3.36 -18.34
N ASP A 35 -12.47 -3.82 -18.82
CA ASP A 35 -12.22 -5.24 -19.07
C ASP A 35 -12.02 -5.96 -17.73
N LEU A 36 -13.05 -6.73 -17.36
CA LEU A 36 -13.09 -7.45 -16.09
C LEU A 36 -12.10 -8.62 -16.05
N GLU A 37 -11.74 -9.21 -17.19
CA GLU A 37 -10.77 -10.31 -17.24
C GLU A 37 -9.35 -9.78 -17.00
N LYS A 38 -8.99 -8.63 -17.59
CA LYS A 38 -7.72 -7.94 -17.30
C LYS A 38 -7.61 -7.58 -15.82
N THR A 39 -8.69 -7.04 -15.25
CA THR A 39 -8.77 -6.70 -13.83
C THR A 39 -8.57 -7.95 -12.95
N ARG A 40 -9.26 -9.06 -13.26
CA ARG A 40 -9.14 -10.33 -12.52
C ARG A 40 -7.72 -10.90 -12.58
N ARG A 41 -7.05 -10.81 -13.72
CA ARG A 41 -5.65 -11.24 -13.83
C ARG A 41 -4.72 -10.40 -12.97
N HIS A 42 -4.91 -9.08 -12.92
CA HIS A 42 -4.16 -8.22 -12.01
C HIS A 42 -4.40 -8.59 -10.54
N GLU A 43 -5.66 -8.78 -10.13
CA GLU A 43 -6.01 -9.19 -8.78
C GLU A 43 -5.40 -10.56 -8.43
N HIS A 44 -5.49 -11.53 -9.35
CA HIS A 44 -4.87 -12.84 -9.17
C HIS A 44 -3.35 -12.75 -9.02
N ARG A 45 -2.69 -11.86 -9.78
CA ARG A 45 -1.26 -11.60 -9.65
C ARG A 45 -0.90 -11.11 -8.24
N LEU A 46 -1.67 -10.16 -7.70
CA LEU A 46 -1.48 -9.66 -6.34
C LEU A 46 -1.65 -10.78 -5.29
N GLU A 47 -2.67 -11.63 -5.44
CA GLU A 47 -2.88 -12.79 -4.55
C GLU A 47 -1.69 -13.77 -4.59
N LEU A 48 -1.11 -14.03 -5.76
CA LEU A 48 0.05 -14.88 -5.90
C LEU A 48 1.29 -14.27 -5.21
N MET A 49 1.48 -12.95 -5.36
CA MET A 49 2.57 -12.23 -4.68
C MET A 49 2.41 -12.26 -3.16
N GLU A 50 1.19 -12.09 -2.63
CA GLU A 50 0.91 -12.20 -1.19
C GLU A 50 1.23 -13.60 -0.65
N LYS A 51 0.87 -14.65 -1.40
CA LYS A 51 1.20 -16.03 -1.02
C LYS A 51 2.71 -16.29 -1.02
N LEU A 52 3.43 -15.80 -2.03
CA LEU A 52 4.90 -15.87 -2.07
C LEU A 52 5.53 -15.07 -0.92
N LEU A 53 4.97 -13.92 -0.55
CA LEU A 53 5.44 -13.14 0.59
C LEU A 53 5.28 -13.92 1.89
N LYS A 54 4.17 -14.64 2.06
CA LYS A 54 3.99 -15.52 3.21
C LYS A 54 5.04 -16.62 3.27
N ILE A 55 5.32 -17.30 2.14
CA ILE A 55 6.36 -18.33 2.08
C ILE A 55 7.74 -17.74 2.39
N ARG A 56 8.05 -16.55 1.87
CA ARG A 56 9.28 -15.82 2.20
C ARG A 56 9.40 -15.58 3.71
N LEU A 57 8.33 -15.11 4.35
CA LEU A 57 8.32 -14.84 5.80
C LEU A 57 8.49 -16.13 6.61
N ASP A 58 7.82 -17.21 6.21
CA ASP A 58 7.94 -18.52 6.86
C ASP A 58 9.35 -19.08 6.70
N TYR A 59 9.98 -18.90 5.53
CA TYR A 59 11.38 -19.26 5.30
C TYR A 59 12.34 -18.40 6.15
N ALA A 60 12.13 -17.09 6.23
CA ALA A 60 12.95 -16.22 7.07
C ALA A 60 12.85 -16.60 8.56
N ARG A 61 11.65 -16.95 9.03
CA ARG A 61 11.43 -17.45 10.40
C ARG A 61 12.12 -18.79 10.64
N SER A 62 12.09 -19.71 9.67
CA SER A 62 12.77 -20.99 9.82
C SER A 62 14.29 -20.81 9.99
N LEU A 63 14.89 -19.84 9.29
CA LEU A 63 16.29 -19.46 9.47
C LEU A 63 16.56 -18.77 10.81
N GLU A 64 15.65 -17.92 11.28
CA GLU A 64 15.77 -17.22 12.57
C GLU A 64 15.88 -18.20 13.76
N PHE A 65 15.09 -19.29 13.72
CA PHE A 65 15.08 -20.32 14.76
C PHE A 65 16.09 -21.46 14.52
N MET A 66 16.77 -21.47 13.37
CA MET A 66 17.80 -22.45 13.06
C MET A 66 18.99 -22.32 14.02
N PRO A 67 19.62 -23.43 14.45
CA PRO A 67 20.86 -23.37 15.21
C PRO A 67 21.92 -22.57 14.44
N LEU A 68 22.61 -21.65 15.11
CA LEU A 68 23.44 -20.66 14.42
C LEU A 68 24.59 -21.30 13.63
N ALA A 69 25.19 -22.37 14.13
CA ALA A 69 26.23 -23.11 13.41
C ALA A 69 25.72 -23.71 12.09
N GLU A 70 24.48 -24.22 12.09
CA GLU A 70 23.83 -24.74 10.88
C GLU A 70 23.48 -23.60 9.91
N LEU A 71 22.96 -22.48 10.44
CA LEU A 71 22.64 -21.30 9.66
C LEU A 71 23.87 -20.71 8.95
N LEU A 72 25.02 -20.63 9.63
CA LEU A 72 26.27 -20.16 9.01
C LEU A 72 26.72 -21.09 7.88
N LYS A 73 26.54 -22.41 8.04
CA LYS A 73 26.82 -23.38 6.97
C LYS A 73 25.86 -23.21 5.80
N LYS A 74 24.56 -23.06 6.06
CA LYS A 74 23.53 -22.85 5.04
C LYS A 74 23.75 -21.54 4.28
N MET A 75 24.05 -20.46 5.00
CA MET A 75 24.41 -19.15 4.44
C MET A 75 25.54 -19.26 3.42
N ARG A 76 26.59 -20.01 3.72
CA ARG A 76 27.72 -20.23 2.80
C ARG A 76 27.34 -21.11 1.61
N ASN A 77 26.65 -22.23 1.87
CA ASN A 77 26.34 -23.21 0.83
C ASN A 77 25.31 -22.69 -0.19
N GLU A 78 24.39 -21.84 0.25
CA GLU A 78 23.31 -21.26 -0.56
C GLU A 78 23.56 -19.81 -0.93
N GLU A 79 24.76 -19.29 -0.65
CA GLU A 79 25.17 -17.92 -0.97
C GLU A 79 24.14 -16.86 -0.54
N LEU A 80 23.56 -17.02 0.66
CA LEU A 80 22.41 -16.21 1.11
C LEU A 80 22.71 -14.70 1.14
N GLY A 81 23.99 -14.31 1.19
CA GLY A 81 24.43 -12.92 1.08
C GLY A 81 23.95 -12.21 -0.19
N VAL A 82 23.74 -12.93 -1.30
CA VAL A 82 23.18 -12.37 -2.55
C VAL A 82 21.76 -11.83 -2.34
N PHE A 83 21.02 -12.38 -1.37
CA PHE A 83 19.65 -12.03 -1.07
C PHE A 83 19.51 -11.04 0.09
N SER A 84 20.53 -10.22 0.35
CA SER A 84 20.57 -9.27 1.47
C SER A 84 20.52 -9.93 2.85
N PHE A 85 21.04 -11.15 2.98
CA PHE A 85 21.26 -11.76 4.29
C PHE A 85 22.30 -10.95 5.08
N PRO A 86 22.20 -10.85 6.42
CA PRO A 86 23.13 -10.10 7.25
C PRO A 86 24.60 -10.46 6.94
N PRO A 87 25.47 -9.46 6.67
CA PRO A 87 26.84 -9.73 6.27
C PRO A 87 27.69 -10.17 7.47
N ILE A 88 28.57 -11.13 7.24
CA ILE A 88 29.63 -11.56 8.16
C ILE A 88 30.84 -11.99 7.32
N SER A 89 32.06 -11.68 7.79
CA SER A 89 33.28 -12.14 7.10
C SER A 89 33.39 -13.67 7.19
N ARG A 90 34.13 -14.28 6.28
CA ARG A 90 34.34 -15.73 6.31
C ARG A 90 35.08 -16.14 7.58
N GLU A 91 36.10 -15.38 7.95
CA GLU A 91 36.90 -15.57 9.15
C GLU A 91 36.05 -15.46 10.40
N ASP A 92 35.14 -14.49 10.48
CA ASP A 92 34.24 -14.32 11.62
C ASP A 92 33.18 -15.42 11.71
N ALA A 93 32.67 -15.89 10.57
CA ALA A 93 31.71 -16.99 10.53
C ALA A 93 32.36 -18.31 10.99
N GLU A 94 33.59 -18.59 10.53
CA GLU A 94 34.37 -19.75 10.95
C GLU A 94 34.73 -19.67 12.44
N ALA A 95 35.24 -18.52 12.90
CA ALA A 95 35.56 -18.29 14.31
C ALA A 95 34.34 -18.46 15.23
N LEU A 96 33.18 -17.92 14.83
CA LEU A 96 31.93 -18.06 15.57
C LEU A 96 31.46 -19.52 15.60
N SER A 97 31.52 -20.23 14.47
CA SER A 97 31.16 -21.65 14.42
C SER A 97 32.07 -22.50 15.32
N ASP A 98 33.37 -22.24 15.33
CA ASP A 98 34.33 -22.97 16.16
C ASP A 98 34.17 -22.64 17.65
N PHE A 99 33.80 -21.41 17.97
CA PHE A 99 33.45 -21.03 19.34
C PHE A 99 32.21 -21.80 19.82
N LEU A 100 31.12 -21.79 19.03
CA LEU A 100 29.88 -22.49 19.39
C LEU A 100 30.11 -23.98 19.61
N ARG A 101 30.97 -24.62 18.81
CA ARG A 101 31.36 -26.02 19.02
C ARG A 101 32.12 -26.23 20.33
N ARG A 102 33.16 -25.43 20.57
CA ARG A 102 33.99 -25.55 21.78
C ARG A 102 33.22 -25.25 23.06
N SER A 103 32.18 -24.45 22.98
CA SER A 103 31.32 -24.10 24.11
C SER A 103 30.04 -24.94 24.21
N GLU A 104 29.88 -25.99 23.39
CA GLU A 104 28.70 -26.87 23.38
C GLU A 104 27.36 -26.12 23.12
N LEU A 105 27.42 -25.03 22.35
CA LEU A 105 26.28 -24.15 22.00
C LEU A 105 25.79 -24.33 20.55
N GLU A 106 26.21 -25.39 19.85
CA GLU A 106 25.86 -25.61 18.43
C GLU A 106 24.35 -25.68 18.18
N ALA A 107 23.55 -26.09 19.18
CA ALA A 107 22.10 -26.17 19.10
C ALA A 107 21.37 -24.83 19.35
N LYS A 108 22.09 -23.74 19.67
CA LYS A 108 21.48 -22.45 20.00
C LYS A 108 21.29 -21.58 18.76
N SER A 109 20.11 -20.97 18.64
CA SER A 109 19.83 -19.95 17.62
C SER A 109 20.43 -18.60 18.00
N ALA A 110 20.45 -17.64 17.06
CA ALA A 110 20.98 -16.30 17.31
C ALA A 110 20.23 -15.57 18.45
N SER A 111 18.90 -15.68 18.50
CA SER A 111 18.08 -15.08 19.57
C SER A 111 18.41 -15.67 20.93
N GLN A 112 18.51 -17.00 21.02
CA GLN A 112 18.88 -17.67 22.27
C GLN A 112 20.28 -17.26 22.77
N LEU A 113 21.24 -17.11 21.86
CA LEU A 113 22.59 -16.65 22.21
C LEU A 113 22.57 -15.21 22.73
N LEU A 114 21.76 -14.34 22.12
CA LEU A 114 21.57 -12.97 22.60
C LEU A 114 20.93 -12.96 24.00
N ASP A 115 19.88 -13.74 24.23
CA ASP A 115 19.22 -13.84 25.54
C ASP A 115 20.18 -14.33 26.62
N MET A 116 21.04 -15.29 26.28
CA MET A 116 22.07 -15.80 27.19
C MET A 116 23.08 -14.73 27.63
N THR A 117 23.27 -13.63 26.87
CA THR A 117 24.16 -12.54 27.30
C THR A 117 23.65 -11.78 28.52
N ALA A 118 22.33 -11.80 28.76
CA ALA A 118 21.70 -11.18 29.92
C ALA A 118 21.79 -12.06 31.18
N LEU A 119 22.25 -13.30 31.07
CA LEU A 119 22.41 -14.20 32.22
C LEU A 119 23.57 -13.76 33.11
N SER A 120 23.42 -14.06 34.41
CA SER A 120 24.48 -13.84 35.39
C SER A 120 25.63 -14.83 35.17
N PRO A 121 26.86 -14.50 35.58
CA PRO A 121 28.01 -15.41 35.46
C PRO A 121 27.77 -16.77 36.11
N GLU A 122 27.05 -16.82 37.23
CA GLU A 122 26.71 -18.07 37.93
C GLU A 122 25.77 -18.94 37.09
N LYS A 123 24.79 -18.34 36.41
CA LYS A 123 23.88 -19.09 35.52
C LYS A 123 24.62 -19.63 34.30
N LEU A 124 25.58 -18.89 33.76
CA LEU A 124 26.40 -19.35 32.62
C LEU A 124 27.36 -20.46 33.04
N SER A 125 27.95 -20.39 34.24
CA SER A 125 28.84 -21.45 34.74
C SER A 125 28.11 -22.77 34.98
N HIS A 126 26.85 -22.74 35.43
CA HIS A 126 26.00 -23.93 35.53
C HIS A 126 25.72 -24.60 34.17
N LEU A 127 25.85 -23.84 33.07
CA LEU A 127 25.74 -24.35 31.70
C LEU A 127 27.10 -24.73 31.11
N ASN A 128 28.16 -24.78 31.91
CA ASN A 128 29.56 -24.99 31.49
C ASN A 128 30.05 -23.95 30.46
N VAL A 129 29.47 -22.75 30.45
CA VAL A 129 29.87 -21.66 29.56
C VAL A 129 30.79 -20.70 30.29
N ASP A 130 32.00 -20.47 29.76
CA ASP A 130 32.85 -19.37 30.25
C ASP A 130 32.16 -18.03 29.98
N SER A 131 31.70 -17.38 31.05
CA SER A 131 30.98 -16.10 30.95
C SER A 131 31.80 -15.00 30.27
N SER A 132 33.12 -14.97 30.47
CA SER A 132 33.95 -13.87 29.93
C SER A 132 34.19 -14.04 28.44
N GLY A 133 34.59 -15.25 28.02
CA GLY A 133 34.75 -15.60 26.61
C GLY A 133 33.44 -15.51 25.84
N PHE A 134 32.35 -16.04 26.39
CA PHE A 134 31.02 -16.00 25.77
C PHE A 134 30.53 -14.57 25.54
N LYS A 135 30.56 -13.73 26.58
CA LYS A 135 30.10 -12.34 26.43
C LYS A 135 30.95 -11.60 25.41
N ARG A 136 32.27 -11.79 25.41
CA ARG A 136 33.14 -11.18 24.40
C ARG A 136 32.74 -11.58 22.97
N GLU A 137 32.55 -12.87 22.74
CA GLU A 137 32.33 -13.42 21.40
C GLU A 137 30.94 -13.10 20.83
N ILE A 138 29.91 -13.13 21.68
CA ILE A 138 28.53 -12.82 21.28
C ILE A 138 28.30 -11.30 21.19
N ILE A 139 28.84 -10.51 22.13
CA ILE A 139 28.67 -9.05 22.11
C ILE A 139 29.42 -8.43 20.93
N SER A 140 30.61 -8.90 20.58
CA SER A 140 31.36 -8.41 19.42
C SER A 140 30.58 -8.58 18.11
N ARG A 141 29.67 -9.57 18.05
CA ARG A 141 28.84 -9.88 16.88
C ARG A 141 27.36 -9.55 17.08
N ARG A 142 27.03 -8.74 18.09
CA ARG A 142 25.65 -8.44 18.47
C ARG A 142 24.81 -7.90 17.31
N LEU A 143 25.37 -7.03 16.47
CA LEU A 143 24.64 -6.44 15.33
C LEU A 143 24.17 -7.54 14.35
N PHE A 144 25.09 -8.40 13.92
CA PHE A 144 24.81 -9.52 13.03
C PHE A 144 23.75 -10.47 13.62
N LEU A 145 23.91 -10.85 14.89
CA LEU A 145 22.97 -11.73 15.59
C LEU A 145 21.59 -11.11 15.73
N THR A 146 21.51 -9.79 15.98
CA THR A 146 20.24 -9.06 16.10
C THR A 146 19.52 -9.01 14.75
N GLN A 147 20.27 -8.83 13.65
CA GLN A 147 19.70 -8.85 12.30
C GLN A 147 19.19 -10.24 11.92
N ILE A 148 19.89 -11.32 12.31
CA ILE A 148 19.38 -12.68 12.14
C ILE A 148 18.12 -12.90 12.98
N ALA A 149 18.14 -12.49 14.25
CA ALA A 149 17.00 -12.62 15.16
C ALA A 149 15.77 -11.79 14.72
N SER A 150 15.91 -10.94 13.72
CA SER A 150 14.82 -10.13 13.15
C SER A 150 14.74 -10.28 11.63
N LEU A 151 15.27 -11.36 11.07
CA LEU A 151 15.43 -11.55 9.62
C LEU A 151 14.13 -11.37 8.85
N HIS A 152 13.00 -11.82 9.41
CA HIS A 152 11.67 -11.69 8.84
C HIS A 152 11.21 -10.23 8.63
N SER A 153 11.78 -9.28 9.36
CA SER A 153 11.48 -7.84 9.26
C SER A 153 12.41 -7.09 8.30
N THR A 154 13.42 -7.76 7.76
CA THR A 154 14.42 -7.16 6.87
C THR A 154 14.03 -7.24 5.39
N SER A 155 14.88 -6.70 4.52
CA SER A 155 14.78 -6.86 3.06
C SER A 155 15.29 -8.22 2.55
N PHE A 156 15.64 -9.16 3.43
CA PHE A 156 16.12 -10.49 3.04
C PHE A 156 15.12 -11.20 2.12
N LEU A 157 15.58 -11.66 0.96
CA LEU A 157 14.73 -12.26 -0.09
C LEU A 157 13.57 -11.37 -0.56
N ALA A 158 13.71 -10.04 -0.52
CA ALA A 158 12.70 -9.15 -1.11
C ALA A 158 12.59 -9.35 -2.63
N PHE A 159 11.36 -9.28 -3.15
CA PHE A 159 11.08 -9.42 -4.58
C PHE A 159 9.90 -8.53 -4.98
N ASN A 160 9.93 -8.07 -6.23
CA ASN A 160 8.85 -7.29 -6.84
C ASN A 160 8.33 -7.93 -8.14
N SER A 161 8.94 -9.04 -8.58
CA SER A 161 8.61 -9.76 -9.81
C SER A 161 8.90 -11.26 -9.65
N ALA A 162 8.26 -12.10 -10.47
CA ALA A 162 8.53 -13.54 -10.56
C ALA A 162 9.95 -13.84 -11.04
N SER A 163 10.50 -12.97 -11.88
CA SER A 163 11.87 -13.04 -12.39
C SER A 163 12.95 -12.70 -11.36
N SER A 164 12.59 -12.30 -10.15
CA SER A 164 13.55 -12.00 -9.09
C SER A 164 14.35 -13.24 -8.68
N PRO A 165 15.68 -13.14 -8.49
CA PRO A 165 16.50 -14.21 -7.93
C PRO A 165 15.97 -14.76 -6.59
N ALA A 166 15.33 -13.90 -5.78
CA ALA A 166 14.74 -14.33 -4.51
C ALA A 166 13.56 -15.30 -4.71
N VAL A 167 12.75 -15.12 -5.75
CA VAL A 167 11.63 -16.03 -6.07
C VAL A 167 12.17 -17.37 -6.57
N ALA A 168 13.23 -17.35 -7.40
CA ALA A 168 13.90 -18.57 -7.84
C ALA A 168 14.45 -19.37 -6.64
N HIS A 169 15.14 -18.70 -5.71
CA HIS A 169 15.63 -19.32 -4.48
C HIS A 169 14.50 -19.96 -3.66
N LEU A 170 13.37 -19.27 -3.49
CA LEU A 170 12.20 -19.82 -2.79
C LEU A 170 11.59 -21.02 -3.53
N ALA A 171 11.53 -21.00 -4.87
CA ALA A 171 11.00 -22.08 -5.70
C ALA A 171 11.88 -23.34 -5.69
N GLU A 172 13.18 -23.20 -5.50
CA GLU A 172 14.09 -24.32 -5.30
C GLU A 172 13.83 -25.01 -3.95
N ASN A 173 13.51 -24.22 -2.92
CA ASN A 173 13.32 -24.69 -1.54
C ASN A 173 11.86 -25.04 -1.19
N SER A 174 10.88 -24.70 -2.02
CA SER A 174 9.45 -24.97 -1.78
C SER A 174 8.70 -25.30 -3.06
N GLU A 175 8.02 -26.46 -3.08
CA GLU A 175 7.16 -26.85 -4.22
C GLU A 175 5.98 -25.89 -4.39
N GLU A 176 5.44 -25.38 -3.28
CA GLU A 176 4.37 -24.38 -3.33
C GLU A 176 4.87 -23.08 -3.97
N ALA A 177 6.04 -22.58 -3.56
CA ALA A 177 6.66 -21.41 -4.16
C ALA A 177 6.92 -21.61 -5.65
N ARG A 178 7.36 -22.81 -6.05
CA ARG A 178 7.58 -23.16 -7.46
C ARG A 178 6.30 -23.07 -8.30
N LYS A 179 5.19 -23.59 -7.79
CA LYS A 179 3.88 -23.50 -8.45
C LYS A 179 3.39 -22.06 -8.56
N LEU A 180 3.58 -21.26 -7.52
CA LEU A 180 3.20 -19.84 -7.51
C LEU A 180 4.07 -19.02 -8.48
N ALA A 181 5.39 -19.25 -8.47
CA ALA A 181 6.33 -18.58 -9.37
C ALA A 181 6.00 -18.85 -10.84
N ALA A 182 5.73 -20.09 -11.21
CA ALA A 182 5.35 -20.46 -12.58
C ALA A 182 4.10 -19.70 -13.05
N LYS A 183 3.04 -19.66 -12.22
CA LYS A 183 1.82 -18.90 -12.51
C LYS A 183 2.08 -17.40 -12.61
N LEU A 184 2.95 -16.87 -11.73
CA LEU A 184 3.29 -15.45 -11.74
C LEU A 184 4.02 -15.08 -13.04
N THR A 185 4.95 -15.91 -13.51
CA THR A 185 5.64 -15.73 -14.80
C THR A 185 4.69 -15.75 -16.00
N GLU A 186 3.63 -16.57 -15.96
CA GLU A 186 2.61 -16.56 -17.01
C GLU A 186 1.86 -15.22 -17.07
N LEU A 187 1.56 -14.62 -15.92
CA LEU A 187 0.84 -13.35 -15.80
C LEU A 187 1.73 -12.12 -16.08
N GLU A 188 3.05 -12.21 -15.92
CA GLU A 188 3.97 -11.08 -16.17
C GLU A 188 3.90 -10.58 -17.63
N ARG A 189 3.55 -11.45 -18.58
CA ARG A 189 3.46 -11.07 -20.01
C ARG A 189 2.40 -10.01 -20.30
N THR A 190 1.36 -9.93 -19.47
CA THR A 190 0.24 -8.98 -19.62
C THR A 190 0.18 -7.96 -18.49
N GLU A 191 1.20 -7.90 -17.62
CA GLU A 191 1.20 -7.10 -16.39
C GLU A 191 0.86 -5.62 -16.63
N GLU A 192 1.50 -4.99 -17.61
CA GLU A 192 1.30 -3.56 -17.87
C GLU A 192 -0.13 -3.25 -18.29
N GLU A 193 -0.69 -4.06 -19.17
CA GLU A 193 -2.07 -3.89 -19.64
C GLU A 193 -3.07 -4.15 -18.51
N ASP A 194 -2.86 -5.24 -17.76
CA ASP A 194 -3.75 -5.65 -16.68
C ASP A 194 -3.75 -4.61 -15.55
N THR A 195 -2.58 -4.02 -15.24
CA THR A 195 -2.43 -2.95 -14.24
C THR A 195 -3.10 -1.66 -14.69
N ARG A 196 -2.88 -1.22 -15.94
CA ARG A 196 -3.55 -0.03 -16.49
C ARG A 196 -5.07 -0.17 -16.45
N GLU A 197 -5.59 -1.35 -16.78
CA GLU A 197 -7.03 -1.58 -16.77
C GLU A 197 -7.60 -1.62 -15.35
N TRP A 198 -6.89 -2.22 -14.40
CA TRP A 198 -7.29 -2.20 -12.99
C TRP A 198 -7.29 -0.79 -12.39
N GLU A 199 -6.28 0.04 -12.67
CA GLU A 199 -6.23 1.44 -12.25
C GLU A 199 -7.37 2.26 -12.88
N ARG A 200 -7.63 2.02 -14.17
CA ARG A 200 -8.76 2.63 -14.88
C ARG A 200 -10.09 2.25 -14.24
N LYS A 201 -10.31 0.97 -13.93
CA LYS A 201 -11.51 0.51 -13.22
C LYS A 201 -11.64 1.21 -11.86
N LYS A 202 -10.58 1.24 -11.05
CA LYS A 202 -10.60 1.94 -9.76
C LYS A 202 -10.98 3.41 -9.88
N ARG A 203 -10.43 4.11 -10.88
CA ARG A 203 -10.77 5.51 -11.16
C ARG A 203 -12.25 5.67 -11.55
N ILE A 204 -12.78 4.78 -12.39
CA ILE A 204 -14.19 4.79 -12.78
C ILE A 204 -15.09 4.52 -11.57
N ASP A 205 -14.75 3.50 -10.77
CA ASP A 205 -15.51 3.13 -9.57
C ASP A 205 -15.52 4.28 -8.54
N SER A 206 -14.38 4.95 -8.33
CA SER A 206 -14.27 6.14 -7.45
C SER A 206 -15.17 7.28 -7.94
N LYS A 207 -15.11 7.62 -9.23
CA LYS A 207 -15.93 8.69 -9.80
C LYS A 207 -17.42 8.35 -9.79
N LYS A 208 -17.78 7.08 -10.01
CA LYS A 208 -19.17 6.62 -9.87
C LYS A 208 -19.65 6.76 -8.43
N ALA A 209 -18.82 6.46 -7.44
CA ALA A 209 -19.16 6.63 -6.03
C ALA A 209 -19.33 8.13 -5.65
N GLU A 210 -18.44 9.01 -6.12
CA GLU A 210 -18.55 10.46 -5.92
C GLU A 210 -19.85 11.04 -6.50
N LEU A 211 -20.32 10.49 -7.61
CA LEU A 211 -21.50 10.98 -8.34
C LEU A 211 -22.76 10.13 -8.08
N ALA A 212 -22.74 9.16 -7.16
CA ALA A 212 -23.78 8.15 -6.99
C ALA A 212 -25.17 8.73 -6.64
N ASN A 213 -25.20 9.86 -5.95
CA ASN A 213 -26.43 10.53 -5.52
C ASN A 213 -26.76 11.79 -6.36
N ILE A 214 -26.04 11.99 -7.45
CA ILE A 214 -26.18 13.19 -8.27
C ILE A 214 -26.96 12.82 -9.53
N GLU A 215 -28.19 13.33 -9.63
CA GLU A 215 -29.00 13.16 -10.83
C GLU A 215 -28.60 14.19 -11.88
N LYS A 216 -28.28 13.70 -13.09
CA LYS A 216 -27.94 14.56 -14.24
C LYS A 216 -29.03 15.60 -14.52
N THR A 217 -30.30 15.20 -14.40
CA THR A 217 -31.47 16.08 -14.53
C THR A 217 -31.52 17.17 -13.47
N ALA A 218 -31.15 16.86 -12.21
CA ALA A 218 -31.06 17.83 -11.14
C ALA A 218 -29.97 18.87 -11.41
N LEU A 219 -28.78 18.44 -11.85
CA LEU A 219 -27.68 19.35 -12.21
C LEU A 219 -28.03 20.27 -13.39
N ILE A 220 -28.71 19.76 -14.42
CA ILE A 220 -29.18 20.59 -15.54
C ILE A 220 -30.15 21.67 -15.05
N ASN A 221 -31.08 21.31 -14.16
CA ASN A 221 -32.01 22.27 -13.57
C ASN A 221 -31.28 23.32 -12.72
N SER A 222 -30.35 22.90 -11.86
CA SER A 222 -29.52 23.83 -11.07
C SER A 222 -28.69 24.77 -11.95
N LEU A 223 -28.17 24.28 -13.09
CA LEU A 223 -27.45 25.13 -14.04
C LEU A 223 -28.36 26.21 -14.66
N HIS A 224 -29.59 25.85 -15.05
CA HIS A 224 -30.57 26.82 -15.55
C HIS A 224 -30.95 27.85 -14.47
N GLU A 225 -31.12 27.42 -13.22
CA GLU A 225 -31.39 28.32 -12.08
C GLU A 225 -30.24 29.31 -11.84
N LEU A 226 -28.98 28.83 -11.90
CA LEU A 226 -27.79 29.69 -11.75
C LEU A 226 -27.65 30.69 -12.91
N GLN A 227 -27.93 30.27 -14.15
CA GLN A 227 -27.94 31.18 -15.31
C GLN A 227 -29.03 32.26 -15.18
N HIS A 228 -30.19 31.91 -14.64
CA HIS A 228 -31.25 32.89 -14.37
C HIS A 228 -30.83 33.90 -13.29
N LEU A 229 -30.18 33.45 -12.20
CA LEU A 229 -29.63 34.34 -11.18
C LEU A 229 -28.54 35.27 -11.72
N GLU A 230 -27.65 34.76 -12.57
CA GLU A 230 -26.63 35.55 -13.26
C GLU A 230 -27.27 36.66 -14.11
N ALA A 231 -28.34 36.34 -14.87
CA ALA A 231 -29.08 37.31 -15.68
C ALA A 231 -29.75 38.42 -14.85
N ILE A 232 -30.27 38.08 -13.66
CA ILE A 232 -30.81 39.06 -12.69
C ILE A 232 -29.69 39.96 -12.16
N LEU A 233 -28.56 39.38 -11.73
CA LEU A 233 -27.41 40.12 -11.19
C LEU A 233 -26.71 41.01 -12.23
N ASP A 234 -26.86 40.68 -13.51
CA ASP A 234 -26.40 41.50 -14.64
C ASP A 234 -27.38 42.59 -15.07
N GLY A 235 -28.57 42.66 -14.46
CA GLY A 235 -29.60 43.65 -14.80
C GLY A 235 -30.25 43.41 -16.18
N LYS A 236 -30.16 42.19 -16.71
CA LYS A 236 -30.63 41.81 -18.06
C LYS A 236 -32.06 41.26 -18.09
N HIS A 237 -32.69 41.02 -16.93
CA HIS A 237 -34.08 40.56 -16.81
C HIS A 237 -34.83 41.21 -15.63
N GLU A 238 -36.08 41.61 -15.85
CA GLU A 238 -37.06 41.88 -14.79
C GLU A 238 -37.51 40.55 -14.14
N LEU A 239 -37.76 40.58 -12.83
CA LEU A 239 -38.14 39.44 -11.99
C LEU A 239 -39.41 38.72 -12.52
N VAL A 240 -39.24 37.70 -13.37
CA VAL A 240 -40.31 36.73 -13.64
C VAL A 240 -40.07 35.52 -12.74
N ALA A 241 -40.98 35.31 -11.79
CA ALA A 241 -40.90 34.21 -10.85
C ALA A 241 -40.92 32.85 -11.58
N PRO A 242 -39.98 31.93 -11.34
CA PRO A 242 -40.06 30.59 -11.88
C PRO A 242 -41.23 29.83 -11.26
N GLN A 243 -42.03 29.15 -12.08
CA GLN A 243 -43.08 28.25 -11.60
C GLN A 243 -42.46 27.06 -10.84
N PRO A 244 -43.10 26.59 -9.76
CA PRO A 244 -42.50 25.63 -8.85
C PRO A 244 -42.75 24.22 -9.34
N LYS A 245 -41.70 23.48 -9.73
CA LYS A 245 -41.70 22.00 -9.71
C LYS A 245 -40.32 21.45 -9.39
N ALA A 246 -39.99 21.41 -8.11
CA ALA A 246 -39.31 20.31 -7.42
C ALA A 246 -39.05 20.73 -5.97
N GLU A 247 -39.93 20.32 -5.06
CA GLU A 247 -39.60 20.32 -3.64
C GLU A 247 -38.63 19.18 -3.36
N LYS A 248 -37.34 19.53 -3.25
CA LYS A 248 -36.35 19.00 -2.30
C LYS A 248 -34.97 19.50 -2.74
N ASP A 249 -34.58 20.60 -2.11
CA ASP A 249 -33.22 21.20 -1.98
C ASP A 249 -33.28 22.73 -2.08
N LYS A 250 -34.19 23.31 -1.28
CA LYS A 250 -34.35 24.77 -1.11
C LYS A 250 -33.37 25.32 -0.06
N GLY A 251 -32.09 25.02 -0.19
CA GLY A 251 -31.06 25.56 0.71
C GLY A 251 -30.41 26.83 0.19
N ALA A 252 -29.73 26.73 -0.95
CA ALA A 252 -28.88 27.81 -1.48
C ALA A 252 -29.66 28.83 -2.34
N PHE A 253 -30.55 28.36 -3.22
CA PHE A 253 -31.30 29.24 -4.12
C PHE A 253 -32.32 30.12 -3.39
N SER A 254 -33.04 29.54 -2.42
CA SER A 254 -34.04 30.25 -1.60
C SER A 254 -33.40 31.27 -0.66
N SER A 255 -32.26 30.95 -0.05
CA SER A 255 -31.54 31.86 0.84
C SER A 255 -30.92 33.03 0.07
N LEU A 256 -30.31 32.79 -1.09
CA LEU A 256 -29.79 33.85 -1.97
C LEU A 256 -30.91 34.71 -2.56
N LEU A 257 -32.03 34.11 -3.00
CA LEU A 257 -33.19 34.87 -3.49
C LEU A 257 -33.88 35.67 -2.39
N ASN A 258 -34.00 35.15 -1.17
CA ASN A 258 -34.58 35.91 -0.06
C ASN A 258 -33.68 37.07 0.35
N THR A 259 -32.36 36.86 0.30
CA THR A 259 -31.38 37.94 0.51
C THR A 259 -31.56 39.01 -0.59
N LEU A 260 -31.58 38.61 -1.87
CA LEU A 260 -31.79 39.53 -3.00
C LEU A 260 -33.16 40.25 -2.98
N LYS A 261 -34.26 39.56 -2.65
CA LYS A 261 -35.59 40.16 -2.52
C LYS A 261 -35.64 41.21 -1.41
N SER A 262 -35.02 40.94 -0.27
CA SER A 262 -34.96 41.91 0.84
C SER A 262 -34.17 43.19 0.51
N PHE A 263 -33.36 43.17 -0.56
CA PHE A 263 -32.61 44.32 -1.05
C PHE A 263 -33.35 45.11 -2.15
N ILE A 264 -34.25 44.46 -2.90
CA ILE A 264 -35.03 45.12 -3.96
C ILE A 264 -36.26 45.83 -3.38
N GLU A 265 -36.73 45.43 -2.19
CA GLU A 265 -37.87 46.04 -1.48
C GLU A 265 -37.47 47.18 -0.51
N LYS A 266 -36.23 47.68 -0.56
CA LYS A 266 -35.76 48.91 0.12
C LYS A 266 -35.40 49.99 -0.89
#